data_AF-A0A7S4IVH5-F1
#
_entry.id   AF-A0A7S4IVH5-F1
#
_cell.length_a   1.000
_cell.length_b   1.000
_cell.length_c   1.000
_cell.angle_alpha   90.00
_cell.angle_beta   90.00
_cell.angle_gamma   90.00
#
_symmetry.space_group_name_H-M   'P 1'
#
loop_
_entity.id
_entity.type
_entity.pdbx_description
1 polymer ?
#
loop_
_entity_poly.entity_id
_entity_poly.type
_entity_poly.pdbx_seq_one_letter_code
_entity_poly.pdbx_strand_id
1 'polypeptide(L)'
;KVFLYNPKDQKVTDITSTNRTQSLNAADCGGRLGPCDKEGKPDLRNLFVVSATVQEHDLIMLVSDGIHDNLDPELLGKLPHELDGQHNQSVTWDDLSLADTQFLKNLFREQKLAGIINDIPKKTPKNICKTLANYARGVTEASRSFMEKNPSLELPEDYMQYPGKMDHTSCLCIKVGSRSNHSDIKLVRDAFVRKETLSITHS
;
A
#
# COMPACT_ATOMS: atom_id res chain seq x y z
N LYS A 1 2.95 0.01 1.84
CA LYS A 1 2.28 0.86 0.82
C LYS A 1 1.51 2.00 1.49
N VAL A 2 1.27 3.12 0.80
CA VAL A 2 0.61 4.31 1.38
C VAL A 2 -0.58 4.76 0.55
N PHE A 3 -1.74 4.89 1.20
CA PHE A 3 -2.99 5.33 0.60
C PHE A 3 -3.48 6.63 1.25
N LEU A 4 -4.04 7.52 0.45
CA LEU A 4 -4.76 8.71 0.89
C LEU A 4 -6.25 8.52 0.67
N TYR A 5 -7.05 8.67 1.71
CA TYR A 5 -8.51 8.72 1.61
C TYR A 5 -9.00 10.15 1.83
N ASN A 6 -9.76 10.67 0.87
CA ASN A 6 -10.42 11.96 0.93
C ASN A 6 -11.90 11.76 1.34
N PRO A 7 -12.33 12.24 2.52
CA PRO A 7 -13.70 12.06 2.99
C PRO A 7 -14.75 12.83 2.19
N LYS A 8 -14.38 13.94 1.54
CA LYS A 8 -15.30 14.78 0.76
C LYS A 8 -15.71 14.08 -0.52
N ASP A 9 -14.73 13.51 -1.22
CA ASP A 9 -14.96 12.84 -2.50
C ASP A 9 -15.18 11.32 -2.34
N GLN A 10 -14.97 10.79 -1.12
CA GLN A 10 -15.06 9.35 -0.80
C GLN A 10 -14.14 8.48 -1.67
N LYS A 11 -12.98 9.04 -2.05
CA LYS A 11 -11.99 8.42 -2.94
C LYS A 11 -10.73 8.04 -2.19
N VAL A 12 -10.10 6.97 -2.65
CA VAL A 12 -8.77 6.53 -2.23
C VAL A 12 -7.79 6.72 -3.38
N THR A 13 -6.55 7.10 -3.06
CA THR A 13 -5.45 7.20 -4.02
C THR A 13 -4.21 6.53 -3.45
N ASP A 14 -3.53 5.68 -4.23
CA ASP A 14 -2.23 5.09 -3.89
C ASP A 14 -1.11 6.09 -4.17
N ILE A 15 -0.57 6.69 -3.11
CA ILE A 15 0.54 7.67 -3.19
C ILE A 15 1.84 6.96 -3.60
N THR A 16 1.93 5.65 -3.41
CA THR A 16 3.08 4.80 -3.73
C THR A 16 2.93 4.03 -5.04
N SER A 17 1.97 4.40 -5.90
CA SER A 17 1.71 3.74 -7.19
C SER A 17 2.92 3.76 -8.14
N THR A 18 3.77 4.78 -8.06
CA THR A 18 5.00 4.93 -8.88
C THR A 18 6.16 4.01 -8.47
N ASN A 19 6.03 3.26 -7.37
CA ASN A 19 7.10 2.48 -6.74
C ASN A 19 7.58 1.24 -7.54
N ARG A 20 6.81 0.70 -8.50
CA ARG A 20 7.14 -0.60 -9.14
C ARG A 20 7.32 -0.56 -10.66
N THR A 21 8.05 0.41 -11.20
CA THR A 21 8.38 0.40 -12.63
C THR A 21 9.57 -0.49 -13.01
N GLN A 22 10.34 -1.06 -12.06
CA GLN A 22 11.66 -1.64 -12.39
C GLN A 22 12.07 -2.98 -11.75
N SER A 23 11.18 -3.79 -11.17
CA SER A 23 11.59 -5.15 -10.76
C SER A 23 10.60 -6.22 -11.17
N LEU A 24 11.04 -7.03 -12.14
CA LEU A 24 10.35 -8.21 -12.68
C LEU A 24 10.74 -9.51 -11.96
N ASN A 25 11.64 -9.44 -10.97
CA ASN A 25 12.18 -10.60 -10.28
C ASN A 25 11.87 -10.53 -8.79
N ALA A 26 11.08 -11.49 -8.29
CA ALA A 26 10.75 -11.61 -6.87
C ALA A 26 11.98 -11.84 -5.97
N ALA A 27 13.12 -12.30 -6.53
CA ALA A 27 14.38 -12.47 -5.81
C ALA A 27 15.26 -11.21 -5.77
N ASP A 28 14.98 -10.17 -6.56
CA ASP A 28 15.66 -8.88 -6.43
C ASP A 28 14.97 -8.05 -5.35
N CYS A 29 15.66 -7.88 -4.21
CA CYS A 29 15.24 -7.01 -3.12
C CYS A 29 15.08 -5.53 -3.52
N GLY A 30 15.50 -5.14 -4.74
CA GLY A 30 15.30 -3.83 -5.34
C GLY A 30 16.19 -2.73 -4.77
N GLY A 31 16.86 -2.97 -3.64
CA GLY A 31 17.83 -2.07 -3.02
C GLY A 31 18.19 -2.49 -1.59
N ARG A 32 19.26 -1.91 -1.05
CA ARG A 32 19.94 -2.30 0.18
C ARG A 32 20.62 -1.07 0.81
N LEU A 33 20.34 -0.80 2.08
CA LEU A 33 20.94 0.34 2.80
C LEU A 33 22.41 0.10 3.23
N GLY A 34 22.87 -1.16 3.23
CA GLY A 34 24.23 -1.53 3.59
C GLY A 34 25.21 -1.48 2.41
N PRO A 35 26.53 -1.65 2.65
CA PRO A 35 27.55 -1.68 1.61
C PRO A 35 27.30 -2.83 0.62
N CYS A 36 27.05 -2.53 -0.66
CA CYS A 36 26.65 -3.53 -1.65
C CYS A 36 27.59 -3.67 -2.84
N ASP A 37 28.35 -2.62 -3.16
CA ASP A 37 29.41 -2.67 -4.16
C ASP A 37 30.79 -2.74 -3.49
N LYS A 38 31.83 -2.89 -4.32
CA LYS A 38 33.23 -2.96 -3.87
C LYS A 38 33.71 -1.63 -3.25
N GLU A 39 32.97 -0.56 -3.43
CA GLU A 39 33.24 0.78 -2.89
C GLU A 39 32.46 1.05 -1.59
N GLY A 40 31.64 0.08 -1.16
CA GLY A 40 30.85 0.12 0.06
C GLY A 40 29.61 1.00 -0.01
N LYS A 41 29.11 1.33 -1.21
CA LYS A 41 27.92 2.16 -1.39
C LYS A 41 26.63 1.37 -1.21
N PRO A 42 25.55 2.01 -0.74
CA PRO A 42 24.23 1.40 -0.69
C PRO A 42 23.61 1.28 -2.08
N ASP A 43 22.78 0.26 -2.26
CA ASP A 43 21.94 0.10 -3.45
C ASP A 43 20.61 0.84 -3.21
N LEU A 44 20.48 2.04 -3.77
CA LEU A 44 19.31 2.91 -3.56
C LEU A 44 18.28 2.82 -4.69
N ARG A 45 18.32 1.77 -5.53
CA ARG A 45 17.39 1.62 -6.68
C ARG A 45 15.91 1.57 -6.26
N ASN A 46 15.61 1.18 -5.03
CA ASN A 46 14.27 1.19 -4.45
C ASN A 46 13.99 2.39 -3.52
N LEU A 47 14.91 3.35 -3.40
CA LEU A 47 14.67 4.57 -2.64
C LEU A 47 13.90 5.56 -3.52
N PHE A 48 12.65 5.84 -3.15
CA PHE A 48 11.83 6.86 -3.81
C PHE A 48 11.18 7.76 -2.77
N VAL A 49 10.97 9.00 -3.15
CA VAL A 49 10.22 9.99 -2.36
C VAL A 49 8.97 10.33 -3.14
N VAL A 50 7.82 10.12 -2.49
CA VAL A 50 6.51 10.52 -3.01
C VAL A 50 5.89 11.54 -2.07
N SER A 51 5.16 12.48 -2.65
CA SER A 51 4.43 13.51 -1.91
C SER A 51 3.03 13.64 -2.46
N ALA A 52 2.09 14.02 -1.60
CA ALA A 52 0.70 14.30 -1.96
C ALA A 52 0.24 15.54 -1.20
N THR A 53 -0.61 16.33 -1.85
CA THR A 53 -1.30 17.43 -1.16
C THR A 53 -2.48 16.85 -0.39
N VAL A 54 -2.64 17.27 0.87
CA VAL A 54 -3.69 16.80 1.78
C VAL A 54 -4.53 17.95 2.29
N GLN A 55 -5.78 17.65 2.61
CA GLN A 55 -6.74 18.56 3.21
C GLN A 55 -7.01 18.17 4.66
N GLU A 56 -7.53 19.11 5.44
CA GLU A 56 -7.97 18.82 6.79
C GLU A 56 -9.00 17.68 6.78
N HIS A 57 -8.82 16.74 7.71
CA HIS A 57 -9.60 15.51 7.87
C HIS A 57 -9.35 14.39 6.87
N ASP A 58 -8.44 14.55 5.91
CA ASP A 58 -7.95 13.43 5.12
C ASP A 58 -7.36 12.33 6.01
N LEU A 59 -7.40 11.10 5.52
CA LEU A 59 -6.89 9.92 6.21
C LEU A 59 -5.77 9.31 5.41
N ILE A 60 -4.57 9.27 6.00
CA ILE A 60 -3.38 8.64 5.41
C ILE A 60 -3.23 7.26 6.03
N MET A 61 -3.11 6.23 5.20
CA MET A 61 -3.01 4.85 5.64
C MET A 61 -1.69 4.27 5.15
N LEU A 62 -0.86 3.82 6.08
CA LEU A 62 0.35 3.06 5.81
C LEU A 62 0.05 1.61 6.14
N VAL A 63 0.21 0.74 5.16
CA VAL A 63 -0.16 -0.67 5.27
C VAL A 63 1.00 -1.58 4.89
N SER A 64 1.12 -2.73 5.56
CA SER A 64 2.05 -3.80 5.16
C SER A 64 1.52 -4.56 3.94
N ASP A 65 2.38 -5.41 3.37
CA ASP A 65 2.01 -6.28 2.25
C ASP A 65 0.88 -7.25 2.65
N GLY A 66 0.82 -7.70 3.92
CA GLY A 66 -0.33 -8.47 4.42
C GLY A 66 -1.70 -7.80 4.34
N ILE A 67 -1.79 -6.47 4.13
CA ILE A 67 -3.05 -5.80 3.77
C ILE A 67 -3.09 -5.48 2.28
N HIS A 68 -1.98 -4.99 1.72
CA HIS A 68 -1.91 -4.55 0.34
C HIS A 68 -2.17 -5.70 -0.65
N ASP A 69 -1.54 -6.86 -0.44
CA ASP A 69 -1.69 -8.06 -1.26
C ASP A 69 -3.14 -8.57 -1.19
N ASN A 70 -3.81 -8.46 -0.04
CA ASN A 70 -5.22 -8.85 0.12
C ASN A 70 -6.24 -7.89 -0.52
N LEU A 71 -5.77 -6.79 -1.12
CA LEU A 71 -6.56 -5.92 -1.99
C LEU A 71 -6.27 -6.16 -3.48
N ASP A 72 -5.24 -6.95 -3.81
CA ASP A 72 -4.86 -7.22 -5.20
C ASP A 72 -5.90 -8.12 -5.89
N PRO A 73 -6.43 -7.73 -7.05
CA PRO A 73 -7.49 -8.48 -7.71
C PRO A 73 -7.03 -9.89 -8.12
N GLU A 74 -5.78 -10.08 -8.56
CA GLU A 74 -5.29 -11.41 -8.94
C GLU A 74 -5.26 -12.35 -7.74
N LEU A 75 -4.74 -11.87 -6.61
CA LEU A 75 -4.72 -12.65 -5.36
C LEU A 75 -6.12 -12.90 -4.81
N LEU A 76 -7.11 -12.10 -5.20
CA LEU A 76 -8.52 -12.33 -4.88
C LEU A 76 -9.24 -13.27 -5.86
N GLY A 77 -8.50 -13.89 -6.79
CA GLY A 77 -9.07 -14.75 -7.82
C GLY A 77 -9.90 -13.98 -8.86
N LYS A 78 -9.58 -12.71 -9.12
CA LYS A 78 -10.25 -11.92 -10.15
C LYS A 78 -9.47 -11.94 -11.45
N LEU A 79 -10.20 -11.99 -12.57
CA LEU A 79 -9.66 -11.86 -13.91
C LEU A 79 -9.82 -10.43 -14.44
N PRO A 80 -8.97 -9.97 -15.37
CA PRO A 80 -9.04 -8.60 -15.92
C PRO A 80 -10.42 -8.17 -16.42
N HIS A 81 -11.15 -9.07 -17.09
CA HIS A 81 -12.49 -8.77 -17.61
C HIS A 81 -13.51 -8.44 -16.52
N GLU A 82 -13.33 -8.93 -15.29
CA GLU A 82 -14.21 -8.62 -14.16
C GLU A 82 -14.00 -7.20 -13.63
N LEU A 83 -12.90 -6.53 -14.00
CA LEU A 83 -12.53 -5.20 -13.49
C LEU A 83 -12.98 -4.08 -14.41
N ASP A 84 -12.82 -4.24 -15.73
CA ASP A 84 -13.13 -3.18 -16.70
C ASP A 84 -14.25 -3.54 -17.69
N GLY A 85 -14.62 -4.81 -17.81
CA GLY A 85 -15.61 -5.29 -18.78
C GLY A 85 -15.22 -5.11 -20.24
N GLN A 86 -13.97 -4.72 -20.52
CA GLN A 86 -13.45 -4.50 -21.87
C GLN A 86 -12.63 -5.69 -22.37
N HIS A 87 -11.91 -6.36 -21.46
CA HIS A 87 -11.15 -7.55 -21.81
C HIS A 87 -12.06 -8.77 -21.99
N ASN A 88 -11.64 -9.69 -22.86
CA ASN A 88 -12.33 -10.97 -23.04
C ASN A 88 -12.12 -11.88 -21.82
N GLN A 89 -13.05 -12.80 -21.58
CA GLN A 89 -12.97 -13.75 -20.46
C GLN A 89 -11.75 -14.67 -20.50
N SER A 90 -11.17 -14.89 -21.67
CA SER A 90 -9.97 -15.71 -21.86
C SER A 90 -8.67 -14.99 -21.51
N VAL A 91 -8.70 -13.65 -21.33
CA VAL A 91 -7.52 -12.85 -21.01
C VAL A 91 -7.18 -13.04 -19.54
N THR A 92 -5.94 -13.45 -19.29
CA THR A 92 -5.35 -13.60 -17.95
C THR A 92 -4.42 -12.42 -17.65
N TRP A 93 -3.90 -12.35 -16.42
CA TRP A 93 -2.95 -11.29 -16.02
C TRP A 93 -1.63 -11.36 -16.77
N ASP A 94 -1.22 -12.56 -17.22
CA ASP A 94 0.01 -12.79 -17.98
C ASP A 94 -0.08 -12.29 -19.43
N ASP A 95 -1.30 -12.15 -19.96
CA ASP A 95 -1.54 -11.67 -21.32
C ASP A 95 -1.47 -10.13 -21.44
N LEU A 96 -1.49 -9.43 -20.30
CA LEU A 96 -1.52 -7.97 -20.26
C LEU A 96 -0.13 -7.36 -20.22
N SER A 97 0.00 -6.14 -20.76
CA SER A 97 1.24 -5.37 -20.60
C SER A 97 1.45 -5.01 -19.12
N LEU A 98 2.71 -4.87 -18.70
CA LEU A 98 3.03 -4.46 -17.32
C LEU A 98 2.34 -3.15 -16.92
N ALA A 99 2.21 -2.20 -17.86
CA ALA A 99 1.55 -0.92 -17.62
C ALA A 99 0.05 -1.12 -17.38
N ASP A 100 -0.62 -1.94 -18.21
CA ASP A 100 -2.05 -2.21 -18.09
C ASP A 100 -2.36 -3.01 -16.82
N THR A 101 -1.56 -4.04 -16.53
CA THR A 101 -1.66 -4.82 -15.29
C THR A 101 -1.54 -3.92 -14.07
N GLN A 102 -0.55 -3.03 -14.02
CA GLN A 102 -0.38 -2.11 -12.91
C GLN A 102 -1.53 -1.12 -12.79
N PHE A 103 -1.99 -0.57 -13.91
CA PHE A 103 -3.12 0.35 -13.95
C PHE A 103 -4.39 -0.30 -13.41
N LEU A 104 -4.80 -1.46 -13.94
CA LEU A 104 -6.01 -2.16 -13.54
C LEU A 104 -5.95 -2.60 -12.08
N LYS A 105 -4.82 -3.15 -11.63
CA LYS A 105 -4.64 -3.55 -10.23
C LYS A 105 -4.69 -2.36 -9.28
N ASN A 106 -4.07 -1.23 -9.63
CA ASN A 106 -4.12 -0.01 -8.83
C ASN A 106 -5.56 0.52 -8.76
N LEU A 107 -6.25 0.62 -9.89
CA LEU A 107 -7.62 1.10 -9.97
C LEU A 107 -8.57 0.27 -9.11
N PHE A 108 -8.49 -1.07 -9.23
CA PHE A 108 -9.30 -1.97 -8.42
C PHE A 108 -8.99 -1.81 -6.93
N ARG A 109 -7.70 -1.75 -6.55
CA ARG A 109 -7.28 -1.57 -5.15
C ARG A 109 -7.84 -0.29 -4.55
N GLU A 110 -7.77 0.82 -5.27
CA GLU A 110 -8.31 2.11 -4.83
C GLU A 110 -9.83 2.05 -4.66
N GLN A 111 -10.55 1.50 -5.64
CA GLN A 111 -12.01 1.35 -5.57
C GLN A 111 -12.44 0.42 -4.45
N LYS A 112 -11.79 -0.73 -4.31
CA LYS A 112 -12.07 -1.72 -3.26
C LYS A 112 -11.84 -1.14 -1.88
N LEU A 113 -10.69 -0.48 -1.69
CA LEU A 113 -10.35 0.16 -0.42
C LEU A 113 -11.31 1.32 -0.10
N ALA A 114 -11.69 2.12 -1.09
CA ALA A 114 -12.71 3.16 -0.94
C ALA A 114 -14.04 2.56 -0.48
N GLY A 115 -14.53 1.49 -1.13
CA GLY A 115 -15.74 0.78 -0.72
C GLY A 115 -15.69 0.32 0.74
N ILE A 116 -14.60 -0.35 1.13
CA ILE A 116 -14.40 -0.82 2.52
C ILE A 116 -14.46 0.35 3.51
N ILE A 117 -13.79 1.47 3.22
CA ILE A 117 -13.75 2.63 4.12
C ILE A 117 -15.10 3.35 4.16
N ASN A 118 -15.78 3.46 3.02
CA ASN A 118 -17.06 4.14 2.88
C ASN A 118 -18.14 3.45 3.71
N ASP A 119 -18.11 2.13 3.80
CA ASP A 119 -19.01 1.32 4.61
C ASP A 119 -18.78 1.46 6.13
N ILE A 120 -17.65 2.03 6.56
CA ILE A 120 -17.39 2.28 7.99
C ILE A 120 -18.28 3.45 8.46
N PRO A 121 -19.19 3.23 9.45
CA PRO A 121 -20.10 4.27 9.91
C PRO A 121 -19.38 5.47 10.52
N LYS A 122 -18.31 5.20 11.29
CA LYS A 122 -17.46 6.22 11.91
C LYS A 122 -16.01 6.04 11.48
N LYS A 123 -15.58 6.84 10.52
CA LYS A 123 -14.24 6.80 9.89
C LYS A 123 -13.15 7.40 10.80
N THR A 124 -12.89 6.73 11.92
CA THR A 124 -11.74 7.05 12.78
C THR A 124 -10.52 6.22 12.36
N PRO A 125 -9.28 6.70 12.62
CA PRO A 125 -8.09 5.89 12.38
C PRO A 125 -8.14 4.50 12.99
N LYS A 126 -8.61 4.38 14.24
CA LYS A 126 -8.79 3.10 14.93
C LYS A 126 -9.75 2.16 14.19
N ASN A 127 -10.89 2.69 13.73
CA ASN A 127 -11.87 1.87 13.02
C ASN A 127 -11.35 1.44 11.65
N ILE A 128 -10.64 2.32 10.94
CA ILE A 128 -9.99 1.96 9.66
C ILE A 128 -8.99 0.84 9.87
N CYS A 129 -8.04 0.98 10.80
CA CYS A 129 -7.05 -0.05 11.10
C CYS A 129 -7.72 -1.40 11.42
N LYS A 130 -8.76 -1.38 12.27
CA LYS A 130 -9.50 -2.59 12.66
C LYS A 130 -10.22 -3.23 11.45
N THR A 131 -10.90 -2.42 10.64
CA THR A 131 -11.63 -2.91 9.47
C THR A 131 -10.68 -3.53 8.44
N LEU A 132 -9.53 -2.89 8.16
CA LEU A 132 -8.57 -3.41 7.19
C LEU A 132 -7.91 -4.72 7.67
N ALA A 133 -7.55 -4.80 8.96
CA ALA A 133 -7.01 -6.03 9.52
C ALA A 133 -8.05 -7.18 9.49
N ASN A 134 -9.30 -6.89 9.83
CA ASN A 134 -10.39 -7.86 9.76
C ASN A 134 -10.68 -8.30 8.33
N TYR A 135 -10.61 -7.38 7.36
CA TYR A 135 -10.79 -7.68 5.95
C TYR A 135 -9.71 -8.66 5.47
N ALA A 136 -8.43 -8.38 5.72
CA ALA A 136 -7.34 -9.29 5.34
C ALA A 136 -7.48 -10.68 6.01
N ARG A 137 -7.92 -10.71 7.28
CA ARG A 137 -8.22 -11.98 7.96
C ARG A 137 -9.36 -12.74 7.28
N GLY A 138 -10.45 -12.06 6.94
CA GLY A 138 -11.62 -12.66 6.30
C GLY A 138 -11.33 -13.19 4.91
N VAL A 139 -10.53 -12.46 4.11
CA VAL A 139 -10.08 -12.92 2.78
C VAL A 139 -9.29 -14.23 2.93
N THR A 140 -8.34 -14.29 3.87
CA THR A 140 -7.44 -15.43 4.05
C THR A 140 -8.01 -16.60 4.84
N GLU A 141 -9.29 -16.57 5.22
CA GLU A 141 -9.91 -17.57 6.11
C GLU A 141 -9.88 -18.99 5.53
N ALA A 142 -10.14 -19.14 4.23
CA ALA A 142 -10.11 -20.43 3.54
C ALA A 142 -8.70 -21.05 3.57
N SER A 143 -7.69 -20.23 3.28
CA SER A 143 -6.28 -20.62 3.28
C SER A 143 -5.81 -21.01 4.68
N ARG A 144 -6.23 -20.28 5.72
CA ARG A 144 -5.96 -20.60 7.12
C ARG A 144 -6.58 -21.94 7.53
N SER A 145 -7.87 -22.09 7.24
CA SER A 145 -8.61 -23.34 7.50
C SER A 145 -7.96 -24.55 6.82
N PHE A 146 -7.45 -24.39 5.60
CA PHE A 146 -6.74 -25.45 4.89
C PHE A 146 -5.43 -25.82 5.60
N MET A 147 -4.59 -24.83 5.91
CA MET A 147 -3.29 -25.07 6.55
C MET A 147 -3.42 -25.65 7.95
N GLU A 148 -4.43 -25.25 8.72
CA GLU A 148 -4.72 -25.82 10.05
C GLU A 148 -5.12 -27.30 9.97
N LYS A 149 -5.88 -27.67 8.94
CA LYS A 149 -6.30 -29.07 8.71
C LYS A 149 -5.21 -29.92 8.07
N ASN A 150 -4.29 -29.29 7.35
CA ASN A 150 -3.26 -29.97 6.55
C ASN A 150 -1.85 -29.40 6.85
N PRO A 151 -1.34 -29.54 8.09
CA PRO A 151 -0.10 -28.86 8.51
C PRO A 151 1.16 -29.34 7.78
N SER A 152 1.10 -30.49 7.10
CA SER A 152 2.21 -31.05 6.31
C SER A 152 2.07 -30.79 4.80
N LEU A 153 1.01 -30.13 4.36
CA LEU A 153 0.79 -29.79 2.96
C LEU A 153 1.08 -28.32 2.71
N GLU A 154 1.54 -28.04 1.49
CA GLU A 154 1.62 -26.67 0.99
C GLU A 154 0.22 -26.18 0.59
N LEU A 155 -0.01 -24.88 0.73
CA LEU A 155 -1.24 -24.26 0.26
C LEU A 155 -1.26 -24.31 -1.28
N PRO A 156 -2.33 -24.82 -1.91
CA PRO A 156 -2.45 -24.80 -3.37
C PRO A 156 -2.45 -23.38 -3.93
N GLU A 157 -1.82 -23.19 -5.10
CA GLU A 157 -1.82 -21.93 -5.85
C GLU A 157 -3.15 -21.71 -6.62
N ASP A 158 -4.27 -21.80 -5.90
CA ASP A 158 -5.61 -21.54 -6.45
C ASP A 158 -6.24 -20.37 -5.68
N TYR A 159 -6.11 -19.16 -6.22
CA TYR A 159 -6.68 -17.95 -5.63
C TYR A 159 -8.20 -17.85 -5.76
N MET A 160 -8.85 -18.70 -6.57
CA MET A 160 -10.31 -18.79 -6.60
C MET A 160 -10.81 -19.50 -5.34
N GLN A 161 -10.13 -20.58 -4.94
CA GLN A 161 -10.50 -21.37 -3.76
C GLN A 161 -9.89 -20.81 -2.46
N TYR A 162 -8.67 -20.29 -2.54
CA TYR A 162 -7.86 -19.81 -1.42
C TYR A 162 -7.43 -18.36 -1.65
N PRO A 163 -8.38 -17.40 -1.65
CA PRO A 163 -8.07 -16.02 -1.98
C PRO A 163 -7.17 -15.38 -0.92
N GLY A 164 -6.40 -14.42 -1.41
CA GLY A 164 -5.49 -13.61 -0.65
C GLY A 164 -4.19 -14.31 -0.30
N LYS A 165 -3.37 -13.58 0.43
CA LYS A 165 -2.05 -14.03 0.87
C LYS A 165 -1.93 -13.89 2.38
N MET A 166 -1.53 -14.98 3.03
CA MET A 166 -1.25 -14.98 4.45
C MET A 166 0.12 -14.33 4.72
N ASP A 167 0.11 -13.19 5.41
CA ASP A 167 1.33 -12.49 5.82
C ASP A 167 1.03 -11.62 7.08
N HIS A 168 2.09 -11.06 7.67
CA HIS A 168 1.98 -10.12 8.78
C HIS A 168 1.18 -8.87 8.38
N THR A 169 0.11 -8.64 9.13
CA THR A 169 -0.87 -7.60 8.86
C THR A 169 -0.69 -6.42 9.81
N SER A 170 -0.23 -5.29 9.27
CA SER A 170 0.00 -4.04 10.02
C SER A 170 -0.62 -2.85 9.29
N CYS A 171 -1.28 -1.97 10.04
CA CYS A 171 -1.87 -0.73 9.52
C CYS A 171 -1.66 0.42 10.50
N LEU A 172 -1.08 1.52 10.02
CA LEU A 172 -1.08 2.81 10.69
C LEU A 172 -2.00 3.76 9.93
N CYS A 173 -2.94 4.39 10.62
CA CYS A 173 -3.80 5.41 10.03
C CYS A 173 -3.62 6.74 10.77
N ILE A 174 -3.44 7.81 10.00
CA ILE A 174 -3.21 9.17 10.48
C ILE A 174 -4.34 10.05 9.94
N LYS A 175 -4.97 10.83 10.82
CA LYS A 175 -5.94 11.85 10.41
C LYS A 175 -5.23 13.20 10.30
N VAL A 176 -5.38 13.85 9.16
CA VAL A 176 -4.82 15.19 8.93
C VAL A 176 -5.60 16.21 9.77
N GLY A 177 -4.86 16.96 10.60
CA GLY A 177 -5.40 18.02 11.45
C GLY A 177 -5.33 19.40 10.79
N SER A 178 -5.94 20.40 11.44
CA SER A 178 -5.85 21.80 11.03
C SER A 178 -4.52 22.42 11.46
N ARG A 179 -3.99 23.34 10.65
CA ARG A 179 -2.80 24.14 10.98
C ARG A 179 -3.04 25.24 12.03
N SER A 180 -4.29 25.45 12.43
CA SER A 180 -4.71 26.56 13.31
C SER A 180 -4.38 26.37 14.80
N ASN A 181 -3.83 25.22 15.20
CA ASN A 181 -3.32 25.04 16.56
C ASN A 181 -1.99 25.79 16.75
N HIS A 182 -2.04 26.90 17.50
CA HIS A 182 -0.89 27.76 17.80
C HIS A 182 0.32 27.03 18.42
N SER A 183 0.14 25.86 19.03
CA SER A 183 1.21 25.00 19.55
C SER A 183 2.06 24.34 18.45
N ASP A 184 1.46 24.03 17.30
CA ASP A 184 2.10 23.24 16.23
C ASP A 184 2.91 24.11 15.26
N ILE A 185 2.59 25.41 15.20
CA ILE A 185 3.30 26.39 14.36
C ILE A 185 4.77 26.51 14.79
N LYS A 186 5.09 26.40 16.09
CA LYS A 186 6.49 26.43 16.56
C LYS A 186 7.27 25.19 16.09
N LEU A 187 6.66 24.01 16.19
CA LEU A 187 7.30 22.73 15.86
C LEU A 187 7.65 22.60 14.37
N VAL A 188 6.76 23.06 13.49
CA VAL A 188 7.01 23.07 12.04
C VAL A 188 8.04 24.13 11.68
N ARG A 189 8.00 25.32 12.31
CA ARG A 189 8.99 26.38 12.04
C ARG A 189 10.39 25.93 12.42
N ASP A 190 10.56 25.24 13.56
CA ASP A 190 11.87 24.75 14.02
C ASP A 190 12.43 23.64 13.11
N ALA A 191 11.58 22.81 12.50
CA ALA A 191 12.01 21.76 11.57
C ALA A 191 12.54 22.33 10.24
N PHE A 192 12.04 23.49 9.79
CA PHE A 192 12.48 24.13 8.54
C PHE A 192 13.57 25.21 8.74
N VAL A 193 13.78 25.71 9.97
CA VAL A 193 14.74 26.80 10.25
C VAL A 193 16.17 26.29 10.55
N ARG A 194 16.40 24.99 10.80
CA ARG A 194 17.74 24.43 11.08
C ARG A 194 18.71 24.37 9.87
N LYS A 195 18.59 25.24 8.88
CA LYS A 195 19.46 25.24 7.68
C LYS A 195 20.45 26.40 7.58
N GLU A 196 20.51 27.34 8.51
CA GLU A 196 21.44 28.48 8.43
C GLU A 196 22.18 28.77 9.74
N THR A 197 23.02 27.86 10.25
CA THR A 197 24.14 28.26 11.12
C THR A 197 25.26 27.21 11.18
N LEU A 198 25.96 27.01 10.06
CA LEU A 198 27.32 26.46 10.09
C LEU A 198 28.16 27.27 9.10
N SER A 199 28.35 28.56 9.40
CA SER A 199 29.42 29.36 8.82
C SER A 199 30.73 28.94 9.48
N ILE A 200 31.49 28.08 8.79
CA ILE A 200 32.88 27.78 9.13
C ILE A 200 33.70 29.02 8.80
N THR A 201 34.06 29.80 9.82
CA THR A 201 35.14 30.79 9.71
C THR A 201 36.47 30.04 9.78
N HIS A 202 37.14 29.90 8.62
CA HIS A 202 38.57 29.62 8.59
C HIS A 202 39.33 30.94 8.70
N SER A 203 40.06 31.08 9.80
CA SER A 203 41.22 31.96 9.95
C SER A 203 42.47 31.08 10.05
#